data_AF-A0AAX6I7Y0-F1
#
_entry.id   AF-A0AAX6I7Y0-F1
#
_cell.length_a   1.000
_cell.length_b   1.000
_cell.length_c   1.000
_cell.angle_alpha   90.00
_cell.angle_beta   90.00
_cell.angle_gamma   90.00
#
_symmetry.space_group_name_H-M   'P 1'
#
loop_
_entity.id
_entity.type
_entity.pdbx_description
1 polymer ?
#
loop_
_entity_poly.entity_id
_entity_poly.type
_entity_poly.pdbx_seq_one_letter_code
_entity_poly.pdbx_strand_id
1 'polypeptide(L)'
;MEDACVELERRSQYLSSLIRRTKLNTEEAAAEEEEKKKEKEVAKEEREGRDVVGERQERRSSIRVRAADMPPALQRRAFRCAREVLGGMPKTDSTRLALALKKEFDSSYGPAWHCIVGTSFGSYVTHSLGGFLYFSIDKVYVLLFRTAVEPLAR
;
A
#
# COMPACT_ATOMS: atom_id res chain seq x y z
N MET A 1 33.55 49.36 3.01
CA MET A 1 32.39 48.80 3.75
C MET A 1 31.21 48.55 2.82
N GLU A 2 31.07 49.33 1.73
CA GLU A 2 30.05 49.17 0.69
C GLU A 2 30.19 47.86 -0.13
N ASP A 3 31.42 47.37 -0.37
CA ASP A 3 31.66 46.14 -1.14
C ASP A 3 31.00 44.88 -0.54
N ALA A 4 30.95 44.79 0.79
CA ALA A 4 30.35 43.66 1.48
C ALA A 4 28.82 43.66 1.37
N CYS A 5 28.19 44.84 1.38
CA CYS A 5 26.75 44.96 1.19
C CYS A 5 26.33 44.61 -0.24
N VAL A 6 27.08 45.08 -1.24
CA VAL A 6 26.82 44.77 -2.65
C VAL A 6 26.95 43.26 -2.92
N GLU A 7 27.96 42.62 -2.32
CA GLU A 7 28.15 41.17 -2.42
C GLU A 7 27.04 40.38 -1.72
N LEU A 8 26.56 40.85 -0.55
CA LEU A 8 25.43 40.24 0.15
C LEU A 8 24.12 40.37 -0.63
N GLU A 9 23.85 41.50 -1.26
CA GLU A 9 22.68 41.68 -2.13
C GLU A 9 22.74 40.77 -3.36
N ARG A 10 23.91 40.65 -4.00
CA ARG A 10 24.12 39.72 -5.11
C ARG A 10 23.84 38.27 -4.70
N ARG A 11 24.32 37.86 -3.52
CA ARG A 11 24.07 36.52 -2.98
C ARG A 11 22.61 36.29 -2.63
N SER A 12 21.93 37.29 -2.05
CA SER A 12 20.51 37.24 -1.73
C SER A 12 19.64 37.08 -2.98
N GLN A 13 19.95 37.85 -4.03
CA GLN A 13 19.27 37.74 -5.33
C GLN A 13 19.54 36.40 -6.00
N TYR A 14 20.79 35.90 -5.94
CA TYR A 14 21.15 34.60 -6.48
C TYR A 14 20.41 33.46 -5.77
N LEU A 15 20.37 33.45 -4.44
CA LEU A 15 19.61 32.46 -3.66
C LEU A 15 18.12 32.54 -3.96
N SER A 16 17.55 33.74 -4.07
CA SER A 16 16.14 33.93 -4.45
C SER A 16 15.86 33.38 -5.85
N SER A 17 16.79 33.56 -6.79
CA SER A 17 16.69 33.00 -8.14
C SER A 17 16.80 31.47 -8.16
N LEU A 18 17.67 30.88 -7.33
CA LEU A 18 17.81 29.44 -7.19
C LEU A 18 16.56 28.80 -6.59
N ILE A 19 16.01 29.40 -5.53
CA ILE A 19 14.76 28.96 -4.89
C ILE A 19 13.60 29.02 -5.88
N ARG A 20 13.50 30.11 -6.67
CA ARG A 20 12.46 30.23 -7.69
C ARG A 20 12.61 29.19 -8.79
N ARG A 21 13.84 28.91 -9.26
CA ARG A 21 14.10 27.84 -10.24
C ARG A 21 13.80 26.46 -9.68
N THR A 22 14.11 26.19 -8.41
CA THR A 22 13.75 24.90 -7.81
C THR A 22 12.25 24.74 -7.67
N LYS A 23 11.52 25.78 -7.26
CA LYS A 23 10.05 25.75 -7.22
C LYS A 23 9.44 25.52 -8.61
N LEU A 24 9.90 26.26 -9.62
CA LEU A 24 9.45 26.06 -11.00
C LEU A 24 9.76 24.65 -11.51
N ASN A 25 10.98 24.13 -11.27
CA ASN A 25 11.32 22.75 -11.63
C ASN A 25 10.51 21.70 -10.86
N THR A 26 10.16 21.94 -9.59
CA THR A 26 9.31 21.04 -8.79
C THR A 26 7.85 21.08 -9.26
N GLU A 27 7.35 22.25 -9.63
CA GLU A 27 6.00 22.44 -10.18
C GLU A 27 5.88 21.86 -11.60
N GLU A 28 6.91 22.03 -12.45
CA GLU A 28 7.01 21.42 -13.78
C GLU A 28 7.13 19.90 -13.69
N ALA A 29 7.96 19.36 -12.77
CA ALA A 29 8.05 17.92 -12.54
C ALA A 29 6.73 17.34 -12.00
N ALA A 30 6.00 18.10 -11.17
CA ALA A 30 4.67 17.69 -10.67
C ALA A 30 3.61 17.72 -11.79
N ALA A 31 3.68 18.70 -12.70
CA ALA A 31 2.79 18.79 -13.86
C ALA A 31 3.06 17.68 -14.88
N GLU A 32 4.33 17.35 -15.16
CA GLU A 32 4.72 16.22 -16.02
C GLU A 32 4.32 14.86 -15.42
N GLU A 33 4.39 14.69 -14.09
CA GLU A 33 3.85 13.50 -13.43
C GLU A 33 2.32 13.44 -13.52
N GLU A 34 1.61 14.56 -13.37
CA GLU A 34 0.15 14.62 -13.53
C GLU A 34 -0.29 14.31 -14.97
N GLU A 35 0.43 14.80 -15.98
CA GLU A 35 0.15 14.54 -17.39
C GLU A 35 0.41 13.07 -17.75
N LYS A 36 1.55 12.49 -17.30
CA LYS A 36 1.82 11.05 -17.45
C LYS A 36 0.79 10.18 -16.72
N LYS A 37 0.21 10.67 -15.63
CA LYS A 37 -0.83 9.97 -14.88
C LYS A 37 -2.17 10.03 -15.62
N LYS A 38 -2.50 11.15 -16.26
CA LYS A 38 -3.69 11.30 -17.12
C LYS A 38 -3.60 10.45 -18.39
N GLU A 39 -2.45 10.39 -19.07
CA GLU A 39 -2.27 9.51 -20.23
C GLU A 39 -2.33 8.01 -19.86
N LYS A 40 -1.82 7.62 -18.69
CA LYS A 40 -1.93 6.23 -18.19
C LYS A 40 -3.33 5.85 -17.71
N GLU A 41 -4.14 6.80 -17.26
CA GLU A 41 -5.54 6.55 -16.91
C GLU A 41 -6.41 6.40 -18.17
N VAL A 42 -6.21 7.23 -19.19
CA VAL A 42 -6.95 7.15 -20.46
C VAL A 42 -6.61 5.86 -21.23
N ALA A 43 -5.34 5.43 -21.26
CA ALA A 43 -4.96 4.16 -21.90
C ALA A 43 -5.42 2.90 -21.14
N LYS A 44 -5.82 3.01 -19.86
CA LYS A 44 -6.24 1.88 -19.02
C LYS A 44 -7.75 1.64 -19.08
N GLU A 45 -8.55 2.63 -19.48
CA GLU A 45 -9.98 2.44 -19.73
C GLU A 45 -10.30 1.73 -21.05
N GLU A 46 -9.39 1.76 -22.05
CA GLU A 46 -9.62 1.13 -23.37
C GLU A 46 -8.93 -0.23 -23.57
N ARG A 47 -8.28 -0.80 -22.55
CA ARG A 47 -7.96 -2.25 -22.52
C ARG A 47 -8.92 -2.98 -21.59
N GLU A 48 -10.14 -3.14 -22.11
CA GLU A 48 -11.02 -4.27 -21.83
C GLU A 48 -10.17 -5.56 -21.67
N GLY A 49 -10.41 -6.36 -20.63
CA GLY A 49 -11.66 -7.10 -20.54
C GLY A 49 -11.51 -8.42 -21.31
N ARG A 50 -10.87 -9.40 -20.70
CA ARG A 50 -11.11 -10.82 -21.01
C ARG A 50 -11.04 -11.62 -19.73
N ASP A 51 -12.21 -11.79 -19.14
CA ASP A 51 -12.72 -13.09 -18.72
C ASP A 51 -14.24 -12.96 -18.71
N VAL A 52 -14.85 -13.26 -19.86
CA VAL A 52 -16.28 -13.56 -19.95
C VAL A 52 -16.38 -15.07 -19.92
N VAL A 53 -16.94 -15.63 -18.84
CA VAL A 53 -18.09 -16.57 -18.82
C VAL A 53 -18.48 -16.77 -17.34
N GLY A 54 -19.78 -16.63 -17.03
CA GLY A 54 -20.40 -17.36 -15.91
C GLY A 54 -21.01 -16.51 -14.79
N GLU A 55 -22.31 -16.27 -14.93
CA GLU A 55 -23.30 -15.92 -13.91
C GLU A 55 -22.94 -16.17 -12.43
N ARG A 56 -22.72 -15.09 -11.65
CA ARG A 56 -23.39 -14.79 -10.36
C ARG A 56 -22.88 -13.43 -9.87
N GLN A 57 -23.77 -12.51 -9.53
CA GLN A 57 -23.42 -11.16 -9.08
C GLN A 57 -22.71 -11.21 -7.72
N GLU A 58 -21.39 -11.43 -7.71
CA GLU A 58 -20.55 -11.31 -6.52
C GLU A 58 -20.38 -9.83 -6.17
N ARG A 59 -20.73 -9.46 -4.94
CA ARG A 59 -20.37 -8.16 -4.37
C ARG A 59 -18.85 -8.04 -4.40
N ARG A 60 -18.30 -7.31 -5.36
CA ARG A 60 -16.86 -7.01 -5.43
C ARG A 60 -16.47 -6.17 -4.21
N SER A 61 -15.97 -6.83 -3.18
CA SER A 61 -15.37 -6.13 -2.04
C SER A 61 -14.18 -5.28 -2.49
N SER A 62 -14.21 -3.99 -2.15
CA SER A 62 -13.18 -3.04 -2.56
C SER A 62 -11.99 -3.12 -1.61
N ILE A 63 -10.83 -3.47 -2.17
CA ILE A 63 -9.56 -3.60 -1.43
C ILE A 63 -8.75 -2.32 -1.64
N ARG A 64 -8.32 -1.69 -0.54
CA ARG A 64 -7.39 -0.55 -0.55
C ARG A 64 -6.18 -0.83 0.33
N VAL A 65 -5.00 -0.78 -0.27
CA VAL A 65 -3.73 -0.90 0.46
C VAL A 65 -3.46 0.42 1.18
N ARG A 66 -3.08 0.34 2.45
CA ARG A 66 -2.72 1.48 3.30
C ARG A 66 -1.22 1.58 3.49
N ALA A 67 -0.56 0.45 3.73
CA ALA A 67 0.89 0.33 3.79
C ALA A 67 1.29 -1.11 3.46
N ALA A 68 2.45 -1.30 2.84
CA ALA A 68 2.96 -2.62 2.52
C ALA A 68 4.48 -2.61 2.44
N ASP A 69 5.09 -3.62 3.06
CA ASP A 69 6.48 -4.03 2.90
C ASP A 69 6.46 -5.52 2.59
N MET A 70 5.87 -5.89 1.44
CA MET A 70 5.93 -7.24 0.89
C MET A 70 5.73 -7.20 -0.63
N PRO A 71 6.28 -8.16 -1.40
CA PRO A 71 6.18 -8.16 -2.86
C PRO A 71 4.72 -8.20 -3.36
N PRO A 72 4.41 -7.60 -4.53
CA PRO A 72 3.05 -7.56 -5.06
C PRO A 72 2.40 -8.95 -5.27
N ALA A 73 3.21 -9.98 -5.54
CA ALA A 73 2.73 -11.35 -5.64
C ALA A 73 2.13 -11.85 -4.32
N LEU A 74 2.77 -11.53 -3.21
CA LEU A 74 2.35 -11.92 -1.87
C LEU A 74 1.10 -11.14 -1.43
N GLN A 75 1.03 -9.85 -1.78
CA GLN A 75 -0.17 -9.03 -1.58
C GLN A 75 -1.38 -9.61 -2.31
N ARG A 76 -1.22 -10.00 -3.58
CA ARG A 76 -2.29 -10.66 -4.36
C ARG A 76 -2.77 -11.95 -3.71
N ARG A 77 -1.89 -12.73 -3.07
CA ARG A 77 -2.28 -13.93 -2.33
C ARG A 77 -3.12 -13.57 -1.11
N ALA A 78 -2.72 -12.57 -0.33
CA ALA A 78 -3.50 -12.08 0.81
C ALA A 78 -4.89 -11.60 0.38
N PHE A 79 -4.99 -10.82 -0.70
CA PHE A 79 -6.26 -10.32 -1.22
C PHE A 79 -7.18 -11.43 -1.71
N ARG A 80 -6.64 -12.44 -2.40
CA ARG A 80 -7.41 -13.60 -2.86
C ARG A 80 -7.96 -14.39 -1.67
N CYS A 81 -7.10 -14.74 -0.71
CA CYS A 81 -7.51 -15.47 0.48
C CYS A 81 -8.61 -14.71 1.25
N ALA A 82 -8.45 -13.39 1.41
CA ALA A 82 -9.45 -12.59 2.10
C ALA A 82 -10.79 -12.53 1.35
N ARG A 83 -10.78 -12.43 0.02
CA ARG A 83 -11.99 -12.47 -0.81
C ARG A 83 -12.70 -13.82 -0.75
N GLU A 84 -11.96 -14.92 -0.79
CA GLU A 84 -12.52 -16.28 -0.68
C GLU A 84 -13.24 -16.46 0.67
N VAL A 85 -12.62 -16.02 1.76
CA VAL A 85 -13.22 -16.11 3.09
C VAL A 85 -14.45 -15.22 3.23
N LEU A 86 -14.43 -14.01 2.66
CA LEU A 86 -15.58 -13.09 2.71
C LEU A 86 -16.72 -13.49 1.76
N GLY A 87 -16.43 -14.08 0.61
CA GLY A 87 -17.43 -14.51 -0.36
C GLY A 87 -18.27 -15.70 0.12
N GLY A 88 -17.70 -16.55 0.98
CA GLY A 88 -18.38 -17.74 1.51
C GLY A 88 -19.41 -17.47 2.61
N MET A 89 -19.53 -16.23 3.13
CA MET A 89 -20.37 -15.95 4.30
C MET A 89 -21.14 -14.62 4.20
N PRO A 90 -22.41 -14.59 4.65
CA PRO A 90 -23.24 -13.38 4.62
C PRO A 90 -22.83 -12.32 5.65
N LYS A 91 -22.01 -12.67 6.65
CA LYS A 91 -21.54 -11.77 7.72
C LYS A 91 -20.01 -11.78 7.78
N THR A 92 -19.42 -10.60 7.94
CA THR A 92 -17.98 -10.43 8.14
C THR A 92 -17.56 -11.02 9.49
N ASP A 93 -17.01 -12.24 9.47
CA ASP A 93 -16.40 -12.88 10.63
C ASP A 93 -14.90 -12.55 10.68
N SER A 94 -14.56 -11.50 11.45
CA SER A 94 -13.19 -11.00 11.60
C SER A 94 -12.24 -12.07 12.14
N THR A 95 -12.72 -12.91 13.07
CA THR A 95 -11.91 -13.95 13.71
C THR A 95 -11.54 -15.03 12.70
N ARG A 96 -12.51 -15.47 11.89
CA ARG A 96 -12.27 -16.45 10.84
C ARG A 96 -11.35 -15.91 9.74
N LEU A 97 -11.53 -14.65 9.35
CA LEU A 97 -10.64 -14.00 8.38
C LEU A 97 -9.19 -13.94 8.89
N ALA A 98 -8.99 -13.51 10.13
CA ALA A 98 -7.67 -13.46 10.75
C ALA A 98 -7.03 -14.86 10.82
N LEU A 99 -7.79 -15.87 11.24
CA LEU A 99 -7.32 -17.25 11.33
C LEU A 99 -6.94 -17.82 9.97
N ALA A 100 -7.75 -17.59 8.94
CA ALA A 100 -7.51 -18.09 7.60
C ALA A 100 -6.23 -17.48 7.00
N LEU A 101 -6.08 -16.16 7.09
CA LEU A 101 -4.88 -15.47 6.61
C LEU A 101 -3.62 -15.93 7.34
N LYS A 102 -3.67 -16.01 8.68
CA LYS A 102 -2.53 -16.52 9.46
C LYS A 102 -2.15 -17.94 9.05
N LYS A 103 -3.11 -18.86 8.97
CA LYS A 103 -2.86 -20.26 8.60
C LYS A 103 -2.28 -20.41 7.20
N GLU A 104 -2.87 -19.71 6.23
CA GLU A 104 -2.41 -19.73 4.84
C GLU A 104 -0.95 -19.28 4.73
N PHE A 105 -0.60 -18.22 5.45
CA PHE A 105 0.74 -17.64 5.37
C PHE A 105 1.78 -18.40 6.19
N ASP A 106 1.41 -18.88 7.39
CA ASP A 106 2.27 -19.77 8.19
C ASP A 106 2.61 -21.04 7.40
N SER A 107 1.62 -21.63 6.70
CA SER A 107 1.82 -22.86 5.92
C SER A 107 2.61 -22.63 4.63
N SER A 108 2.41 -21.49 3.96
CA SER A 108 3.02 -21.26 2.63
C SER A 108 4.39 -20.56 2.70
N TYR A 109 4.62 -19.74 3.72
CA TYR A 109 5.80 -18.86 3.81
C TYR A 109 6.57 -19.02 5.13
N GLY A 110 6.18 -20.00 5.95
CA GLY A 110 6.79 -20.32 7.23
C GLY A 110 6.30 -19.42 8.37
N PRO A 111 6.30 -19.95 9.62
CA PRO A 111 5.93 -19.19 10.80
C PRO A 111 6.98 -18.11 11.17
N ALA A 112 6.67 -17.09 11.96
CA ALA A 112 5.36 -16.82 12.58
C ALA A 112 4.71 -15.56 11.98
N TRP A 113 3.58 -15.77 11.30
CA TRP A 113 2.67 -14.72 10.84
C TRP A 113 1.64 -14.36 11.89
N HIS A 114 1.28 -13.09 11.93
CA HIS A 114 0.24 -12.54 12.80
C HIS A 114 -0.75 -11.79 11.95
N CYS A 115 -2.04 -11.91 12.28
CA CYS A 115 -3.10 -11.22 11.57
C CYS A 115 -4.06 -10.58 12.57
N ILE A 116 -4.30 -9.29 12.40
CA ILE A 116 -5.27 -8.50 13.18
C ILE A 116 -6.34 -8.01 12.21
N VAL A 117 -7.60 -8.21 12.57
CA VAL A 117 -8.75 -7.81 11.74
C VAL A 117 -9.77 -7.10 12.63
N GLY A 118 -10.23 -5.93 12.19
CA GLY A 118 -11.21 -5.15 12.94
C GLY A 118 -11.73 -3.95 12.17
N THR A 119 -12.78 -3.31 12.66
CA THR A 119 -13.31 -2.04 12.09
C THR A 119 -12.49 -0.83 12.51
N SER A 120 -11.76 -0.92 13.61
CA SER A 120 -10.80 0.07 14.10
C SER A 120 -9.80 -0.62 15.03
N PHE A 121 -8.52 -0.30 14.89
CA PHE A 121 -7.45 -0.70 15.82
C PHE A 121 -6.25 0.24 15.67
N GLY A 122 -5.48 0.37 16.75
CA GLY A 122 -4.13 0.94 16.71
C GLY A 122 -3.10 -0.18 16.84
N SER A 123 -1.96 -0.03 16.16
CA SER A 123 -0.88 -1.02 16.22
C SER A 123 0.48 -0.34 16.21
N TYR A 124 1.37 -0.77 17.10
CA TYR A 124 2.79 -0.42 17.09
C TYR A 124 3.58 -1.71 17.14
N VAL A 125 4.04 -2.20 15.98
CA VAL A 125 4.60 -3.54 15.85
C VAL A 125 5.94 -3.52 15.13
N THR A 126 6.88 -4.33 15.62
CA THR A 126 8.10 -4.67 14.92
C THR A 126 7.85 -5.90 14.07
N HIS A 127 8.23 -5.85 12.81
CA HIS A 127 7.99 -6.90 11.82
C HIS A 127 9.27 -7.18 11.03
N SER A 128 9.37 -8.38 10.47
CA SER A 128 10.46 -8.74 9.57
C SER A 128 10.27 -8.07 8.20
N LEU A 129 11.38 -7.70 7.57
CA LEU A 129 11.40 -7.14 6.22
C LEU A 129 10.69 -8.04 5.21
N GLY A 130 9.97 -7.41 4.27
CA GLY A 130 9.25 -8.10 3.21
C GLY A 130 8.02 -8.90 3.68
N GLY A 131 7.64 -8.76 4.95
CA GLY A 131 6.60 -9.54 5.60
C GLY A 131 5.43 -8.73 6.14
N PHE A 132 5.18 -7.49 5.70
CA PHE A 132 4.14 -6.63 6.27
C PHE A 132 3.13 -6.12 5.24
N LEU A 133 1.85 -6.14 5.62
CA LEU A 133 0.74 -5.66 4.81
C LEU A 133 -0.39 -5.10 5.69
N TYR A 134 -0.74 -3.84 5.44
CA TYR A 134 -1.90 -3.18 6.02
C TYR A 134 -2.85 -2.72 4.91
N PHE A 135 -4.08 -3.23 4.94
CA PHE A 135 -5.10 -2.93 3.93
C PHE A 135 -6.50 -2.92 4.52
N SER A 136 -7.45 -2.35 3.79
CA SER A 136 -8.87 -2.39 4.13
C SER A 136 -9.66 -3.11 3.06
N ILE A 137 -10.66 -3.87 3.48
CA ILE A 137 -11.70 -4.47 2.63
C ILE A 137 -13.03 -3.89 3.08
N ASP A 138 -13.64 -3.06 2.22
CA ASP A 138 -14.85 -2.31 2.53
C ASP A 138 -14.71 -1.46 3.82
N LYS A 139 -15.28 -1.92 4.95
CA LYS A 139 -15.24 -1.24 6.26
C LYS A 139 -14.34 -1.96 7.29
N VAL A 140 -13.68 -3.05 6.89
CA VAL A 140 -12.83 -3.87 7.76
C VAL A 140 -11.37 -3.61 7.40
N TYR A 141 -10.55 -3.43 8.42
CA TYR A 141 -9.11 -3.27 8.33
C TYR A 141 -8.42 -4.59 8.65
N VAL A 142 -7.35 -4.89 7.93
CA VAL A 142 -6.56 -6.11 8.05
C VAL A 142 -5.08 -5.72 8.12
N LEU A 143 -4.42 -6.13 9.21
CA LEU A 143 -2.99 -6.00 9.40
C LEU A 143 -2.38 -7.41 9.47
N LEU A 144 -1.58 -7.76 8.47
CA LEU A 144 -0.88 -9.04 8.35
C LEU A 144 0.62 -8.77 8.40
N PHE A 145 1.33 -9.38 9.35
CA PHE A 145 2.77 -9.18 9.48
C PHE A 145 3.51 -10.43 9.97
N ARG A 146 4.75 -10.61 9.51
CA ARG A 146 5.66 -11.67 9.98
C ARG A 146 6.59 -11.14 11.06
N THR A 147 6.83 -11.94 12.10
CA THR A 147 7.85 -11.66 13.13
C THR A 147 9.01 -12.65 13.01
N ALA A 148 10.21 -12.20 13.36
CA ALA A 148 11.32 -13.11 13.61
C ALA A 148 11.04 -13.89 14.90
N VAL A 149 10.90 -15.20 14.79
CA VAL A 149 10.85 -16.11 15.94
C VAL A 149 12.02 -17.05 15.82
N GLU A 150 12.91 -17.06 16.82
CA GLU A 150 13.89 -18.13 16.95
C GLU A 150 13.16 -19.33 17.57
N PRO A 151 13.11 -20.49 16.88
CA PRO A 151 12.58 -21.69 17.49
C PRO A 151 13.46 -22.02 18.70
N LEU A 152 12.89 -22.02 19.91
CA LEU A 152 13.56 -22.59 21.06
C LEU A 152 13.74 -24.08 20.75
N ALA A 153 14.99 -24.47 20.46
CA ALA A 153 15.35 -25.87 20.29
C ALA A 153 14.89 -26.63 21.55
N ARG A 154 14.00 -27.60 21.35
CA ARG A 154 13.56 -28.53 22.40
C ARG A 154 14.40 -29.77 22.38
#